data_AF-A0A536PSY6-F1
#
_entry.id   AF-A0A536PSY6-F1
#
_cell.length_a   1.000
_cell.length_b   1.000
_cell.length_c   1.000
_cell.angle_alpha   90.00
_cell.angle_beta   90.00
_cell.angle_gamma   90.00
#
_symmetry.space_group_name_H-M   'P 1'
#
loop_
_entity.id
_entity.type
_entity.pdbx_description
1 polymer ?
#
loop_
_entity_poly.entity_id
_entity_poly.type
_entity_poly.pdbx_seq_one_letter_code
_entity_poly.pdbx_strand_id
1 'polypeptide(L)'
;MGQFIATLTLLIASLLPARSLAALPPQATASATATCVSQTGPGIPPPAVIPTKLSGFHAAWYGQSGYMQLCAGERATATLAYLNSGSRGWVSGRMGEVAYLGTWASEPGQDQPSILGGDGQRGSPATGWPRWNRIAIQPADYVGPGQVAWFQFSVQAPNTPGTYRLYVRPLVEGATWLEDVGVFWQVTVLNSDGTAPRPTPPDPAGVRFQIDDGVGARDIALVHQGVQHVAAYLDTNAGGARRTASLVHVYVG
;
A
#
# COMPACT_ATOMS: atom_id res chain seq x y z
N MET A 1 34.68 -30.84 90.84
CA MET A 1 33.35 -31.36 91.16
C MET A 1 32.34 -30.44 90.48
N GLY A 2 31.54 -30.94 89.53
CA GLY A 2 30.41 -30.19 88.95
C GLY A 2 30.45 -29.87 87.45
N GLN A 3 30.10 -30.89 86.64
CA GLN A 3 29.28 -30.86 85.40
C GLN A 3 29.48 -29.76 84.33
N PHE A 4 29.87 -30.18 83.12
CA PHE A 4 29.47 -29.53 81.87
C PHE A 4 28.72 -30.53 80.97
N ILE A 5 27.52 -30.10 80.57
CA ILE A 5 26.59 -30.78 79.67
C ILE A 5 27.12 -30.61 78.24
N ALA A 6 27.19 -31.71 77.48
CA ALA A 6 27.40 -31.65 76.03
C ALA A 6 26.31 -32.50 75.34
N THR A 7 25.46 -31.76 74.63
CA THR A 7 24.35 -32.16 73.79
C THR A 7 24.80 -33.01 72.61
N LEU A 8 24.17 -34.19 72.42
CA LEU A 8 24.34 -35.03 71.23
C LEU A 8 23.15 -34.81 70.28
N THR A 9 23.45 -34.26 69.11
CA THR A 9 22.47 -33.92 68.06
C THR A 9 22.10 -35.17 67.26
N LEU A 10 20.81 -35.50 67.19
CA LEU A 10 20.27 -36.63 66.46
C LEU A 10 20.02 -36.23 64.99
N LEU A 11 20.75 -36.84 64.05
CA LEU A 11 20.53 -36.65 62.60
C LEU A 11 19.48 -37.68 62.13
N ILE A 12 18.26 -37.22 61.84
CA ILE A 12 17.21 -38.05 61.23
C ILE A 12 17.35 -37.94 59.71
N ALA A 13 17.75 -39.04 59.06
CA ALA A 13 17.79 -39.15 57.61
C ALA A 13 16.37 -39.42 57.07
N SER A 14 15.77 -38.43 56.42
CA SER A 14 14.49 -38.54 55.72
C SER A 14 14.71 -39.03 54.28
N LEU A 15 14.33 -40.28 54.01
CA LEU A 15 14.21 -40.84 52.66
C LEU A 15 12.96 -40.27 51.97
N LEU A 16 13.16 -39.42 50.96
CA LEU A 16 12.12 -38.99 50.02
C LEU A 16 12.08 -39.96 48.82
N PRO A 17 10.91 -40.44 48.38
CA PRO A 17 10.81 -41.27 47.19
C PRO A 17 11.08 -40.46 45.92
N ALA A 18 11.93 -41.00 45.04
CA ALA A 18 12.22 -40.42 43.74
C ALA A 18 10.94 -40.41 42.87
N ARG A 19 10.41 -39.22 42.59
CA ARG A 19 9.37 -39.02 41.58
C ARG A 19 10.00 -39.21 40.20
N SER A 20 9.69 -40.32 39.54
CA SER A 20 9.99 -40.52 38.12
C SER A 20 9.25 -39.46 37.30
N LEU A 21 9.99 -38.52 36.72
CA LEU A 21 9.48 -37.60 35.71
C LEU A 21 9.23 -38.42 34.44
N ALA A 22 7.98 -38.74 34.16
CA ALA A 22 7.59 -39.26 32.86
C ALA A 22 7.87 -38.18 31.81
N ALA A 23 8.79 -38.46 30.88
CA ALA A 23 9.05 -37.59 29.75
C ALA A 23 7.81 -37.56 28.85
N LEU A 24 7.20 -36.38 28.71
CA LEU A 24 6.18 -36.13 27.69
C LEU A 24 6.80 -36.37 26.30
N PRO A 25 6.11 -37.05 25.38
CA PRO A 25 6.59 -37.16 24.01
C PRO A 25 6.72 -35.75 23.42
N PRO A 26 7.76 -35.46 22.60
CA PRO A 26 7.86 -34.18 21.91
C PRO A 26 6.61 -34.02 21.03
N GLN A 27 5.77 -33.04 21.36
CA GLN A 27 4.75 -32.58 20.41
C GLN A 27 5.50 -32.01 19.21
N ALA A 28 5.55 -32.79 18.14
CA ALA A 28 5.92 -32.27 16.83
C ALA A 28 4.87 -31.24 16.45
N THR A 29 5.14 -29.97 16.72
CA THR A 29 4.49 -28.88 16.01
C THR A 29 4.96 -29.01 14.57
N ALA A 30 4.18 -29.70 13.75
CA ALA A 30 4.30 -29.58 12.30
C ALA A 30 4.04 -28.09 12.00
N SER A 31 5.12 -27.32 11.85
CA SER A 31 5.04 -25.97 11.30
C SER A 31 4.50 -26.13 9.88
N ALA A 32 3.19 -25.99 9.72
CA ALA A 32 2.59 -25.85 8.41
C ALA A 32 3.29 -24.67 7.75
N THR A 33 4.04 -24.95 6.68
CA THR A 33 4.65 -23.92 5.87
C THR A 33 3.48 -23.14 5.26
N ALA A 34 3.13 -22.00 5.83
CA ALA A 34 2.06 -21.18 5.32
C ALA A 34 2.43 -20.81 3.89
N THR A 35 1.66 -21.32 2.92
CA THR A 35 1.78 -20.86 1.55
C THR A 35 1.19 -19.46 1.51
N CYS A 36 1.81 -18.53 0.80
CA CYS A 36 1.27 -17.18 0.66
C CYS A 36 -0.21 -17.22 0.23
N VAL A 37 -1.05 -16.40 0.89
CA VAL A 37 -2.46 -16.22 0.56
C VAL A 37 -2.75 -14.73 0.43
N SER A 38 -3.28 -14.34 -0.73
CA SER A 38 -3.72 -12.98 -0.98
C SER A 38 -5.03 -12.65 -0.26
N GLN A 39 -5.13 -11.42 0.20
CA GLN A 39 -6.30 -10.90 0.91
C GLN A 39 -6.45 -9.41 0.68
N THR A 40 -7.70 -8.95 0.63
CA THR A 40 -8.05 -7.53 0.60
C THR A 40 -8.64 -7.16 1.95
N GLY A 41 -8.12 -6.10 2.56
CA GLY A 41 -8.62 -5.57 3.83
C GLY A 41 -10.02 -4.97 3.72
N PRO A 42 -10.56 -4.46 4.83
CA PRO A 42 -11.87 -3.83 4.84
C PRO A 42 -11.90 -2.56 3.97
N GLY A 43 -13.03 -2.33 3.30
CA GLY A 43 -13.27 -1.09 2.55
C GLY A 43 -13.30 0.15 3.45
N ILE A 44 -13.00 1.29 2.85
CA ILE A 44 -13.05 2.59 3.51
C ILE A 44 -14.36 3.28 3.09
N PRO A 45 -15.28 3.57 4.04
CA PRO A 45 -16.59 4.13 3.73
C PRO A 45 -16.52 5.63 3.39
N PRO A 46 -17.57 6.17 2.73
CA PRO A 46 -17.67 7.61 2.45
C PRO A 46 -17.57 8.48 3.71
N PRO A 47 -17.11 9.73 3.59
CA PRO A 47 -17.10 10.66 4.71
C PRO A 47 -18.53 11.13 5.03
N ALA A 48 -18.76 11.53 6.28
CA ALA A 48 -20.09 11.91 6.75
C ALA A 48 -20.68 13.14 6.03
N VAL A 49 -19.81 14.03 5.53
CA VAL A 49 -20.20 15.24 4.80
C VAL A 49 -19.46 15.25 3.48
N ILE A 50 -20.22 15.42 2.40
CA ILE A 50 -19.71 15.43 1.03
C ILE A 50 -20.17 16.72 0.36
N PRO A 51 -19.25 17.56 -0.17
CA PRO A 51 -19.64 18.76 -0.88
C PRO A 51 -20.45 18.39 -2.13
N THR A 52 -21.45 19.21 -2.46
CA THR A 52 -22.30 19.03 -3.65
C THR A 52 -22.67 20.38 -4.26
N LYS A 53 -23.15 20.36 -5.51
CA LYS A 53 -23.65 21.54 -6.26
C LYS A 53 -22.60 22.62 -6.49
N LEU A 54 -21.33 22.24 -6.64
CA LEU A 54 -20.25 23.15 -7.02
C LEU A 54 -20.36 23.50 -8.52
N SER A 55 -19.92 24.68 -8.93
CA SER A 55 -20.06 25.12 -10.33
C SER A 55 -18.94 24.54 -11.20
N GLY A 56 -19.29 23.73 -12.20
CA GLY A 56 -18.33 23.12 -13.13
C GLY A 56 -18.16 21.63 -12.89
N PHE A 57 -16.98 21.10 -13.23
CA PHE A 57 -16.61 19.72 -12.94
C PHE A 57 -15.98 19.63 -11.55
N HIS A 58 -16.56 18.81 -10.69
CA HIS A 58 -16.03 18.54 -9.37
C HIS A 58 -16.29 17.08 -9.00
N ALA A 59 -15.36 16.48 -8.24
CA ALA A 59 -15.51 15.16 -7.66
C ALA A 59 -15.31 15.23 -6.14
N ALA A 60 -16.09 14.46 -5.41
CA ALA A 60 -15.88 14.24 -3.98
C ALA A 60 -15.68 12.75 -3.73
N TRP A 61 -14.64 12.41 -2.98
CA TRP A 61 -14.34 11.03 -2.65
C TRP A 61 -15.51 10.39 -1.87
N TYR A 62 -15.92 9.20 -2.29
CA TYR A 62 -17.13 8.52 -1.79
C TYR A 62 -16.82 7.12 -1.20
N GLY A 63 -15.57 6.66 -1.23
CA GLY A 63 -15.17 5.39 -0.64
C GLY A 63 -14.21 4.60 -1.52
N GLN A 64 -13.62 3.54 -0.97
CA GLN A 64 -12.76 2.62 -1.72
C GLN A 64 -12.72 1.22 -1.12
N SER A 65 -12.30 0.22 -1.91
CA SER A 65 -11.90 -1.10 -1.40
C SER A 65 -10.69 -0.97 -0.46
N GLY A 66 -10.50 -1.95 0.43
CA GLY A 66 -9.37 -1.95 1.35
C GLY A 66 -8.01 -2.13 0.68
N TYR A 67 -6.96 -1.92 1.48
CA TYR A 67 -5.59 -2.22 1.08
C TYR A 67 -5.35 -3.72 0.95
N MET A 68 -4.44 -4.10 0.07
CA MET A 68 -4.27 -5.49 -0.34
C MET A 68 -2.95 -6.03 0.19
N GLN A 69 -2.98 -7.29 0.64
CA GLN A 69 -1.80 -8.10 0.87
C GLN A 69 -1.83 -9.19 -0.20
N LEU A 70 -0.87 -9.17 -1.12
CA LEU A 70 -0.87 -10.03 -2.30
C LEU A 70 0.35 -10.94 -2.34
N CYS A 71 0.19 -12.11 -2.93
CA CYS A 71 1.31 -12.94 -3.33
C CYS A 71 2.02 -12.35 -4.54
N ALA A 72 3.32 -12.61 -4.63
CA ALA A 72 4.15 -12.17 -5.74
C ALA A 72 3.51 -12.53 -7.10
N GLY A 73 3.35 -11.53 -7.97
CA GLY A 73 2.78 -11.69 -9.31
C GLY A 73 1.24 -11.76 -9.38
N GLU A 74 0.54 -11.90 -8.26
CA GLU A 74 -0.92 -12.03 -8.22
C GLU A 74 -1.63 -10.74 -8.62
N ARG A 75 -2.83 -10.87 -9.17
CA ARG A 75 -3.71 -9.75 -9.51
C ARG A 75 -4.87 -9.64 -8.55
N ALA A 76 -5.25 -8.41 -8.23
CA ALA A 76 -6.44 -8.10 -7.45
C ALA A 76 -7.20 -6.92 -8.07
N THR A 77 -8.47 -6.79 -7.71
CA THR A 77 -9.33 -5.69 -8.19
C THR A 77 -9.50 -4.66 -7.10
N ALA A 78 -9.12 -3.42 -7.41
CA ALA A 78 -9.34 -2.24 -6.59
C ALA A 78 -10.62 -1.53 -7.04
N THR A 79 -11.34 -0.94 -6.10
CA THR A 79 -12.55 -0.14 -6.37
C THR A 79 -12.43 1.23 -5.72
N LEU A 80 -12.70 2.29 -6.50
CA LEU A 80 -12.72 3.68 -6.03
C LEU A 80 -14.05 4.33 -6.39
N ALA A 81 -14.69 4.98 -5.42
CA ALA A 81 -15.92 5.71 -5.65
C ALA A 81 -15.69 7.22 -5.57
N TYR A 82 -16.20 7.93 -6.57
CA TYR A 82 -16.34 9.39 -6.52
C TYR A 82 -17.79 9.78 -6.78
N LEU A 83 -18.27 10.71 -5.97
CA LEU A 83 -19.51 11.45 -6.22
C LEU A 83 -19.20 12.63 -7.15
N ASN A 84 -20.01 12.83 -8.18
CA ASN A 84 -19.97 14.07 -8.96
C ASN A 84 -20.56 15.19 -8.10
N SER A 85 -19.69 16.00 -7.50
CA SER A 85 -20.07 17.11 -6.63
C SER A 85 -20.31 18.40 -7.41
N GLY A 86 -20.08 18.38 -8.73
CA GLY A 86 -20.19 19.53 -9.62
C GLY A 86 -21.61 19.72 -10.17
N SER A 87 -21.72 20.72 -11.05
CA SER A 87 -22.95 21.03 -11.80
C SER A 87 -22.93 20.46 -13.21
N ARG A 88 -21.77 20.02 -13.70
CA ARG A 88 -21.60 19.36 -15.00
C ARG A 88 -21.52 17.85 -14.82
N GLY A 89 -22.30 17.11 -15.61
CA GLY A 89 -22.21 15.65 -15.66
C GLY A 89 -20.98 15.15 -16.41
N TRP A 90 -20.54 13.94 -16.10
CA TRP A 90 -19.45 13.27 -16.82
C TRP A 90 -20.02 12.34 -17.88
N VAL A 91 -19.55 12.46 -19.13
CA VAL A 91 -20.11 11.77 -20.30
C VAL A 91 -19.05 10.85 -20.90
N SER A 92 -19.29 9.54 -20.89
CA SER A 92 -18.38 8.56 -21.47
C SER A 92 -18.19 8.80 -22.98
N GLY A 93 -16.99 8.53 -23.47
CA GLY A 93 -16.65 8.68 -24.90
C GLY A 93 -16.55 10.12 -25.41
N ARG A 94 -16.79 11.14 -24.57
CA ARG A 94 -16.72 12.55 -24.97
C ARG A 94 -15.52 13.26 -24.35
N MET A 95 -14.52 13.58 -25.17
CA MET A 95 -13.36 14.36 -24.76
C MET A 95 -13.80 15.70 -24.14
N GLY A 96 -13.19 16.06 -23.01
CA GLY A 96 -13.56 17.25 -22.23
C GLY A 96 -14.76 17.04 -21.29
N GLU A 97 -15.38 15.85 -21.27
CA GLU A 97 -16.50 15.51 -20.39
C GLU A 97 -16.37 14.12 -19.74
N VAL A 98 -15.59 13.19 -20.30
CA VAL A 98 -15.37 11.84 -19.76
C VAL A 98 -14.45 11.85 -18.54
N ALA A 99 -14.85 11.15 -17.47
CA ALA A 99 -14.05 11.02 -16.26
C ALA A 99 -13.17 9.76 -16.25
N TYR A 100 -11.93 9.93 -15.80
CA TYR A 100 -10.94 8.89 -15.58
C TYR A 100 -10.34 8.98 -14.18
N LEU A 101 -9.65 7.92 -13.78
CA LEU A 101 -8.62 7.94 -12.76
C LEU A 101 -7.25 7.98 -13.43
N GLY A 102 -6.40 8.90 -13.02
CA GLY A 102 -5.01 9.01 -13.46
C GLY A 102 -4.02 8.73 -12.34
N THR A 103 -2.81 8.34 -12.71
CA THR A 103 -1.67 8.20 -11.78
C THR A 103 -1.26 9.58 -11.25
N TRP A 104 -0.87 9.63 -9.98
CA TRP A 104 -0.67 10.91 -9.27
C TRP A 104 0.51 10.90 -8.29
N ALA A 105 0.74 12.08 -7.68
CA ALA A 105 1.62 12.36 -6.55
C ALA A 105 3.03 11.76 -6.65
N SER A 106 3.55 11.16 -5.58
CA SER A 106 4.93 10.71 -5.54
C SER A 106 5.11 9.36 -6.24
N GLU A 107 4.24 8.38 -6.00
CA GLU A 107 4.38 7.04 -6.60
C GLU A 107 3.13 6.67 -7.44
N PRO A 108 3.22 6.65 -8.78
CA PRO A 108 4.43 6.80 -9.61
C PRO A 108 4.76 8.24 -10.05
N GLY A 109 3.92 9.24 -9.75
CA GLY A 109 3.99 10.54 -10.43
C GLY A 109 2.70 10.89 -11.14
N GLN A 110 2.42 12.19 -11.26
CA GLN A 110 1.38 12.67 -12.17
C GLN A 110 1.69 12.21 -13.60
N ASP A 111 0.73 11.52 -14.21
CA ASP A 111 0.85 11.02 -15.59
C ASP A 111 2.07 10.11 -15.84
N GLN A 112 2.56 9.39 -14.83
CA GLN A 112 3.70 8.46 -14.91
C GLN A 112 3.31 6.98 -14.90
N PRO A 113 4.11 6.08 -15.50
CA PRO A 113 3.80 4.65 -15.53
C PRO A 113 4.01 4.00 -14.15
N SER A 114 3.10 3.07 -13.78
CA SER A 114 3.17 2.34 -12.51
C SER A 114 3.71 0.92 -12.68
N ILE A 115 4.40 0.40 -11.67
CA ILE A 115 4.74 -1.03 -11.58
C ILE A 115 3.57 -1.89 -11.13
N LEU A 116 2.48 -1.27 -10.64
CA LEU A 116 1.30 -1.97 -10.14
C LEU A 116 0.22 -2.18 -11.20
N GLY A 117 0.32 -1.54 -12.37
CA GLY A 117 -0.62 -1.74 -13.46
C GLY A 117 -0.42 -0.78 -14.62
N GLY A 118 -1.15 -1.02 -15.70
CA GLY A 118 -1.02 -0.29 -16.95
C GLY A 118 -1.52 -1.08 -18.16
N ASP A 119 -1.07 -0.64 -19.32
CA ASP A 119 -1.41 -1.21 -20.64
C ASP A 119 -0.26 -2.05 -21.24
N GLY A 120 0.84 -2.24 -20.49
CA GLY A 120 2.04 -2.93 -20.97
C GLY A 120 3.10 -2.01 -21.58
N GLN A 121 2.80 -0.73 -21.78
CA GLN A 121 3.76 0.26 -22.28
C GLN A 121 4.57 0.87 -21.14
N ARG A 122 5.72 1.47 -21.48
CA ARG A 122 6.63 2.17 -20.54
C ARG A 122 7.01 1.33 -19.30
N GLY A 123 7.09 0.01 -19.48
CA GLY A 123 7.46 -0.93 -18.41
C GLY A 123 6.35 -1.23 -17.40
N SER A 124 5.14 -0.70 -17.60
CA SER A 124 3.97 -1.05 -16.79
C SER A 124 3.48 -2.47 -17.07
N PRO A 125 2.87 -3.18 -16.10
CA PRO A 125 2.20 -4.45 -16.37
C PRO A 125 0.93 -4.25 -17.21
N ALA A 126 0.57 -5.21 -18.06
CA ALA A 126 -0.69 -5.17 -18.82
C ALA A 126 -1.88 -5.67 -17.97
N THR A 127 -2.43 -4.81 -17.11
CA THR A 127 -3.55 -5.13 -16.20
C THR A 127 -4.92 -4.77 -16.77
N GLY A 128 -4.97 -4.21 -17.98
CA GLY A 128 -6.22 -3.77 -18.62
C GLY A 128 -6.62 -2.35 -18.24
N TRP A 129 -5.69 -1.56 -17.69
CA TRP A 129 -5.89 -0.12 -17.58
C TRP A 129 -6.07 0.50 -18.97
N PRO A 130 -6.95 1.51 -19.14
CA PRO A 130 -7.09 2.22 -20.40
C PRO A 130 -5.77 2.71 -21.01
N ARG A 131 -4.82 3.11 -20.15
CA ARG A 131 -3.44 3.46 -20.54
C ARG A 131 -2.49 3.27 -19.36
N TRP A 132 -1.19 3.19 -19.61
CA TRP A 132 -0.15 3.13 -18.57
C TRP A 132 -0.25 4.20 -17.47
N ASN A 133 -0.88 5.36 -17.74
CA ASN A 133 -1.18 6.44 -16.78
C ASN A 133 -2.68 6.76 -16.61
N ARG A 134 -3.57 5.93 -17.18
CA ARG A 134 -5.03 6.05 -17.04
C ARG A 134 -5.55 4.74 -16.48
N ILE A 135 -5.85 4.76 -15.19
CA ILE A 135 -6.08 3.58 -14.36
C ILE A 135 -7.45 2.97 -14.65
N ALA A 136 -8.48 3.82 -14.71
CA ALA A 136 -9.86 3.41 -14.94
C ALA A 136 -10.63 4.54 -15.63
N ILE A 137 -11.69 4.16 -16.34
CA ILE A 137 -12.70 5.07 -16.89
C ILE A 137 -13.99 4.94 -16.06
N GLN A 138 -14.83 5.98 -16.06
CA GLN A 138 -16.17 5.88 -15.48
C GLN A 138 -16.93 4.67 -16.07
N PRO A 139 -17.63 3.87 -15.25
CA PRO A 139 -18.30 2.66 -15.72
C PRO A 139 -19.63 2.94 -16.42
N ALA A 140 -20.27 4.07 -16.11
CA ALA A 140 -21.56 4.46 -16.66
C ALA A 140 -21.40 5.47 -17.81
N ASP A 141 -22.31 5.43 -18.79
CA ASP A 141 -22.30 6.36 -19.93
C ASP A 141 -22.48 7.82 -19.49
N TYR A 142 -23.20 8.04 -18.39
CA TYR A 142 -23.41 9.36 -17.81
C TYR A 142 -23.40 9.31 -16.28
N VAL A 143 -22.69 10.26 -15.67
CA VAL A 143 -22.65 10.49 -14.22
C VAL A 143 -23.01 11.95 -13.94
N GLY A 144 -24.28 12.20 -13.65
CA GLY A 144 -24.81 13.53 -13.37
C GLY A 144 -24.48 14.07 -11.97
N PRO A 145 -24.77 15.35 -11.71
CA PRO A 145 -24.62 15.97 -10.40
C PRO A 145 -25.29 15.15 -9.28
N GLY A 146 -24.53 14.87 -8.22
CA GLY A 146 -24.97 14.08 -7.06
C GLY A 146 -24.94 12.56 -7.27
N GLN A 147 -24.58 12.07 -8.45
CA GLN A 147 -24.44 10.63 -8.71
C GLN A 147 -23.03 10.14 -8.35
N VAL A 148 -22.93 8.85 -7.99
CA VAL A 148 -21.67 8.19 -7.64
C VAL A 148 -21.21 7.29 -8.79
N ALA A 149 -19.94 7.39 -9.14
CA ALA A 149 -19.27 6.48 -10.07
C ALA A 149 -18.32 5.55 -9.30
N TRP A 150 -18.46 4.24 -9.53
CA TRP A 150 -17.63 3.20 -8.93
C TRP A 150 -16.61 2.70 -9.95
N PHE A 151 -15.42 3.30 -9.96
CA PHE A 151 -14.32 2.89 -10.81
C PHE A 151 -13.72 1.58 -10.30
N GLN A 152 -13.52 0.61 -11.20
CA GLN A 152 -12.86 -0.66 -10.89
C GLN A 152 -11.64 -0.82 -11.78
N PHE A 153 -10.53 -1.29 -11.21
CA PHE A 153 -9.30 -1.53 -11.94
C PHE A 153 -8.51 -2.67 -11.32
N SER A 154 -7.78 -3.41 -12.16
CA SER A 154 -6.89 -4.47 -11.70
C SER A 154 -5.50 -3.93 -11.39
N VAL A 155 -4.92 -4.35 -10.28
CA VAL A 155 -3.50 -4.17 -9.95
C VAL A 155 -2.79 -5.52 -9.99
N GLN A 156 -1.50 -5.53 -10.28
CA GLN A 156 -0.64 -6.69 -10.23
C GLN A 156 0.47 -6.47 -9.20
N ALA A 157 0.62 -7.43 -8.28
CA ALA A 157 1.71 -7.47 -7.33
C ALA A 157 3.06 -7.67 -8.04
N PRO A 158 4.08 -6.85 -7.74
CA PRO A 158 5.45 -7.13 -8.16
C PRO A 158 5.94 -8.48 -7.63
N ASN A 159 6.99 -9.03 -8.24
CA ASN A 159 7.58 -10.30 -7.80
C ASN A 159 8.45 -10.16 -6.54
N THR A 160 8.85 -8.94 -6.21
CA THR A 160 9.67 -8.65 -5.04
C THR A 160 8.75 -8.37 -3.85
N PRO A 161 8.90 -9.07 -2.71
CA PRO A 161 8.17 -8.75 -1.49
C PRO A 161 8.49 -7.33 -1.02
N GLY A 162 7.46 -6.61 -0.58
CA GLY A 162 7.59 -5.20 -0.19
C GLY A 162 6.26 -4.48 -0.12
N THR A 163 6.30 -3.21 0.29
CA THR A 163 5.13 -2.33 0.26
C THR A 163 5.25 -1.37 -0.92
N TYR A 164 4.21 -1.31 -1.73
CA TYR A 164 4.11 -0.48 -2.93
C TYR A 164 2.91 0.44 -2.84
N ARG A 165 3.02 1.64 -3.42
CA ARG A 165 1.92 2.61 -3.44
C ARG A 165 1.50 2.95 -4.86
N LEU A 166 0.21 3.24 -5.00
CA LEU A 166 -0.38 3.81 -6.21
C LEU A 166 -1.22 4.99 -5.80
N TYR A 167 -0.69 6.19 -5.98
CA TYR A 167 -1.46 7.42 -5.82
C TYR A 167 -2.30 7.67 -7.05
N VAL A 168 -3.54 8.09 -6.83
CA VAL A 168 -4.53 8.27 -7.88
C VAL A 168 -5.25 9.59 -7.70
N ARG A 169 -5.65 10.19 -8.82
CA ARG A 169 -6.48 11.40 -8.80
C ARG A 169 -7.50 11.35 -9.93
N PRO A 170 -8.76 11.75 -9.67
CA PRO A 170 -9.77 11.82 -10.71
C PRO A 170 -9.50 13.00 -11.66
N LEU A 171 -9.86 12.83 -12.92
CA LEU A 171 -9.80 13.88 -13.93
C LEU A 171 -10.94 13.76 -14.93
N VAL A 172 -11.28 14.88 -15.57
CA VAL A 172 -12.03 14.91 -16.82
C VAL A 172 -11.03 15.03 -17.96
N GLU A 173 -10.95 14.00 -18.80
CA GLU A 173 -9.91 13.89 -19.84
C GLU A 173 -10.00 15.06 -20.83
N GLY A 174 -8.87 15.70 -21.09
CA GLY A 174 -8.79 16.87 -21.98
C GLY A 174 -9.40 18.16 -21.40
N ALA A 175 -9.83 18.16 -20.13
CA ALA A 175 -10.35 19.35 -19.46
C ALA A 175 -9.56 19.72 -18.21
N THR A 176 -9.62 18.90 -17.15
CA THR A 176 -9.02 19.24 -15.85
C THR A 176 -8.85 18.04 -14.94
N TRP A 177 -7.83 18.09 -14.09
CA TRP A 177 -7.79 17.26 -12.88
C TRP A 177 -8.81 17.77 -11.87
N LEU A 178 -9.49 16.86 -11.18
CA LEU A 178 -10.50 17.18 -10.15
C LEU A 178 -9.84 17.17 -8.77
N GLU A 179 -10.60 17.26 -7.69
CA GLU A 179 -10.11 17.39 -6.33
C GLU A 179 -9.13 16.27 -5.93
N ASP A 180 -8.06 16.65 -5.22
CA ASP A 180 -7.09 15.73 -4.63
C ASP A 180 -7.27 15.70 -3.11
N VAL A 181 -7.66 14.54 -2.58
CA VAL A 181 -7.73 14.28 -1.14
C VAL A 181 -6.64 13.30 -0.68
N GLY A 182 -5.63 13.06 -1.52
CA GLY A 182 -4.51 12.17 -1.24
C GLY A 182 -4.89 10.69 -1.30
N VAL A 183 -5.75 10.30 -2.26
CA VAL A 183 -6.19 8.90 -2.41
C VAL A 183 -5.05 8.04 -2.94
N PHE A 184 -4.85 6.89 -2.33
CA PHE A 184 -3.88 5.90 -2.79
C PHE A 184 -4.32 4.47 -2.47
N TRP A 185 -3.64 3.51 -3.10
CA TRP A 185 -3.60 2.12 -2.68
C TRP A 185 -2.24 1.79 -2.08
N GLN A 186 -2.26 1.11 -0.94
CA GLN A 186 -1.11 0.36 -0.47
C GLN A 186 -1.27 -1.11 -0.86
N VAL A 187 -0.30 -1.65 -1.58
CA VAL A 187 -0.20 -3.07 -1.94
C VAL A 187 1.01 -3.65 -1.23
N THR A 188 0.78 -4.56 -0.30
CA THR A 188 1.84 -5.29 0.40
C THR A 188 2.03 -6.63 -0.30
N VAL A 189 3.18 -6.81 -0.95
CA VAL A 189 3.58 -8.11 -1.50
C VAL A 189 4.21 -8.94 -0.40
N LEU A 190 3.58 -10.06 -0.06
CA LEU A 190 4.00 -10.96 1.00
C LEU A 190 5.28 -11.71 0.62
N ASN A 191 6.01 -12.16 1.64
CA ASN A 191 7.07 -13.15 1.47
C ASN A 191 6.48 -14.48 0.97
N SER A 192 7.32 -15.38 0.47
CA SER A 192 6.88 -16.69 -0.04
C SER A 192 6.18 -17.55 1.01
N ASP A 193 6.52 -17.36 2.29
CA ASP A 193 5.90 -18.00 3.46
C ASP A 193 4.63 -17.28 3.96
N GLY A 194 4.14 -16.28 3.22
CA GLY A 194 2.95 -15.50 3.56
C GLY A 194 3.15 -14.47 4.67
N THR A 195 4.36 -14.33 5.22
CA THR A 195 4.64 -13.30 6.22
C THR A 195 4.74 -11.92 5.57
N ALA A 196 4.47 -10.87 6.37
CA ALA A 196 4.63 -9.50 5.91
C ALA A 196 6.12 -9.22 5.61
N PRO A 197 6.43 -8.54 4.49
CA PRO A 197 7.79 -8.13 4.20
C PRO A 197 8.26 -7.08 5.22
N ARG A 198 9.58 -6.85 5.26
CA ARG A 198 10.10 -5.67 5.96
C ARG A 198 9.41 -4.42 5.39
N PRO A 199 8.79 -3.56 6.21
CA PRO A 199 8.10 -2.38 5.71
C PRO A 199 9.05 -1.51 4.88
N THR A 200 8.63 -1.16 3.66
CA THR A 200 9.28 -0.08 2.92
C THR A 200 8.86 1.24 3.56
N PRO A 201 9.81 2.07 4.02
CA PRO A 201 9.50 3.39 4.59
C PRO A 201 8.68 4.24 3.61
N PRO A 202 7.81 5.15 4.07
CA PRO A 202 7.20 6.13 3.18
C PRO A 202 8.26 7.07 2.61
N ASP A 203 7.91 7.81 1.55
CA ASP A 203 8.78 8.87 1.05
C ASP A 203 9.07 9.89 2.16
N PRO A 204 10.33 10.32 2.34
CA PRO A 204 10.67 11.33 3.33
C PRO A 204 9.95 12.66 3.04
N ALA A 205 9.50 13.31 4.11
CA ALA A 205 8.80 14.58 4.02
C ALA A 205 9.67 15.65 3.33
N GLY A 206 9.07 16.36 2.37
CA GLY A 206 9.74 17.45 1.64
C GLY A 206 10.56 16.99 0.42
N VAL A 207 10.58 15.70 0.10
CA VAL A 207 11.15 15.22 -1.17
C VAL A 207 10.09 15.25 -2.27
N ARG A 208 10.46 15.80 -3.42
CA ARG A 208 9.68 15.77 -4.65
C ARG A 208 10.48 15.06 -5.73
N PHE A 209 9.80 14.35 -6.59
CA PHE A 209 10.41 13.65 -7.73
C PHE A 209 10.01 14.36 -9.02
N GLN A 210 10.99 14.60 -9.89
CA GLN A 210 10.78 15.00 -11.26
C GLN A 210 11.20 13.82 -12.14
N ILE A 211 10.24 13.29 -12.89
CA ILE A 211 10.45 12.14 -13.77
C ILE A 211 10.63 12.67 -15.19
N ASP A 212 11.83 12.45 -15.75
CA ASP A 212 12.16 12.89 -17.10
C ASP A 212 11.58 11.93 -18.16
N ASP A 213 11.59 12.38 -19.41
CA ASP A 213 11.08 11.59 -20.52
C ASP A 213 11.87 10.30 -20.73
N GLY A 214 11.15 9.23 -21.06
CA GLY A 214 11.74 7.91 -21.34
C GLY A 214 11.95 7.02 -20.11
N VAL A 215 11.76 7.55 -18.90
CA VAL A 215 11.83 6.76 -17.66
C VAL A 215 10.65 5.77 -17.60
N GLY A 216 10.96 4.50 -17.34
CA GLY A 216 9.97 3.44 -17.21
C GLY A 216 9.49 3.24 -15.77
N ALA A 217 8.38 2.52 -15.62
CA ALA A 217 7.80 2.21 -14.30
C ALA A 217 8.82 1.62 -13.31
N ARG A 218 9.68 0.72 -13.79
CA ARG A 218 10.70 0.06 -12.97
C ARG A 218 11.72 1.07 -12.44
N ASP A 219 12.22 1.96 -13.29
CA ASP A 219 13.23 2.94 -12.92
C ASP A 219 12.70 3.89 -11.83
N ILE A 220 11.45 4.36 -12.00
CA ILE A 220 10.74 5.17 -11.00
C ILE A 220 10.69 4.43 -9.66
N ALA A 221 10.17 3.19 -9.66
CA ALA A 221 10.03 2.40 -8.45
C ALA A 221 11.38 2.13 -7.75
N LEU A 222 12.43 1.86 -8.51
CA LEU A 222 13.78 1.67 -7.99
C LEU A 222 14.30 2.93 -7.27
N VAL A 223 14.12 4.12 -7.86
CA VAL A 223 14.54 5.38 -7.23
C VAL A 223 13.75 5.66 -5.96
N HIS A 224 12.43 5.49 -5.98
CA HIS A 224 11.59 5.66 -4.78
C HIS A 224 12.03 4.73 -3.65
N GLN A 225 12.19 3.44 -3.96
CA GLN A 225 12.66 2.45 -2.99
C GLN A 225 14.03 2.84 -2.41
N GLY A 226 14.98 3.24 -3.26
CA GLY A 226 16.30 3.70 -2.82
C GLY A 226 16.24 4.88 -1.86
N VAL A 227 15.47 5.93 -2.20
CA VAL A 227 15.28 7.11 -1.35
C VAL A 227 14.66 6.74 0.00
N GLN A 228 13.66 5.87 0.00
CA GLN A 228 13.00 5.38 1.22
C GLN A 228 13.96 4.61 2.13
N HIS A 229 14.83 3.75 1.58
CA HIS A 229 15.83 3.03 2.37
C HIS A 229 16.86 3.95 3.00
N VAL A 230 17.35 4.95 2.25
CA VAL A 230 18.29 5.95 2.78
C VAL A 230 17.61 6.76 3.90
N ALA A 231 16.36 7.19 3.71
CA ALA A 231 15.61 7.92 4.72
C ALA A 231 15.50 7.14 6.04
N ALA A 232 15.11 5.87 6.00
CA ALA A 232 15.02 5.05 7.21
C ALA A 232 16.36 4.78 7.87
N TYR A 233 17.43 4.64 7.08
CA TYR A 233 18.77 4.53 7.64
C TYR A 233 19.14 5.79 8.44
N LEU A 234 18.87 6.98 7.90
CA LEU A 234 19.13 8.25 8.58
C LEU A 234 18.24 8.46 9.81
N ASP A 235 16.97 8.06 9.74
CA ASP A 235 16.08 8.09 10.92
C ASP A 235 16.61 7.21 12.05
N THR A 236 17.12 6.03 11.72
CA THR A 236 17.61 5.06 12.71
C THR A 236 18.98 5.45 13.26
N ASN A 237 19.90 5.92 12.42
CA ASN A 237 21.32 6.04 12.76
C ASN A 237 21.83 7.48 12.89
N ALA A 238 21.09 8.46 12.36
CA ALA A 238 21.52 9.86 12.30
C ALA A 238 20.55 10.84 13.00
N GLY A 239 19.56 10.33 13.74
CA GLY A 239 18.60 11.16 14.49
C GLY A 239 17.52 11.82 13.63
N GLY A 240 17.32 11.36 12.39
CA GLY A 240 16.26 11.84 11.50
C GLY A 240 16.71 12.05 10.05
N ALA A 241 15.78 11.88 9.11
CA ALA A 241 15.95 12.27 7.72
C ALA A 241 16.12 13.80 7.59
N ARG A 242 16.96 14.25 6.65
CA ARG A 242 17.18 15.68 6.36
C ARG A 242 15.87 16.34 5.94
N ARG A 243 15.42 17.35 6.68
CA ARG A 243 14.12 18.03 6.48
C ARG A 243 14.11 19.15 5.43
N THR A 244 15.22 19.32 4.70
CA THR A 244 15.31 20.35 3.67
C THR A 244 14.59 19.88 2.41
N ALA A 245 13.70 20.73 1.88
CA ALA A 245 13.01 20.43 0.63
C ALA A 245 14.04 20.09 -0.46
N SER A 246 13.83 18.95 -1.11
CA SER A 246 14.76 18.39 -2.10
C SER A 246 14.00 17.93 -3.33
N LEU A 247 14.56 18.20 -4.51
CA LEU A 247 14.06 17.71 -5.79
C LEU A 247 14.99 16.61 -6.29
N VAL A 248 14.44 15.44 -6.57
CA VAL A 248 15.17 14.30 -7.15
C VAL A 248 14.79 14.21 -8.63
N HIS A 249 15.77 14.41 -9.51
CA HIS A 249 15.60 14.19 -10.94
C HIS A 249 15.84 12.72 -11.25
N VAL A 250 14.88 12.10 -11.95
CA VAL A 250 14.96 10.71 -12.40
C VAL A 250 15.06 10.71 -13.91
N TYR A 251 16.15 10.17 -14.44
CA TYR A 251 16.44 10.04 -15.86
C TYR A 251 17.11 8.70 -16.15
N VAL A 252 17.03 8.25 -17.40
CA VAL A 252 17.75 7.07 -17.89
C VAL A 252 19.05 7.54 -18.55
N GLY A 253 20.19 6.97 -18.15
CA GLY A 253 21.52 7.25 -18.69
C GLY A 253 22.08 6.12 -19.55
#